data_AF-A0A6C0FGD2-F1
#
_entry.id   AF-A0A6C0FGD2-F1
#
_cell.length_a   1.000
_cell.length_b   1.000
_cell.length_c   1.000
_cell.angle_alpha   90.00
_cell.angle_beta   90.00
_cell.angle_gamma   90.00
#
_symmetry.space_group_name_H-M   'P 1'
#
loop_
_entity.id
_entity.type
_entity.pdbx_description
1 polymer ?
#
loop_
_entity_poly.entity_id
_entity_poly.type
_entity_poly.pdbx_seq_one_letter_code
_entity_poly.pdbx_strand_id
1 'polypeptide(L)'
;MEESPSETTVTKYADSPYRRIPKELLLDYTMNGKMKLCDMWFDESNKPVVEWTKEYVDEYIQRFTSDNVRKDLQGKTTYGNPCCVWLLDSFEKYDIRDKRVAVVGSLHPWIEAMLINMGNKVTTIEYNVHETHYGDTLSCKDYFEYFENFQDQPFDAIVTYSSVEHSGLGRYGDPLDPNGDIKTMEVIYNNMKPGGVLVWGAPVGQDMLVWNSHRIYGENRLSVMFEKFNIVDYFGPYTLKTLLKDMPVSKESFLQPVIVAKKQ
;
A
#
# COMPACT_ATOMS: atom_id res chain seq x y z
N MET A 1 -47.06 21.79 -12.63
CA MET A 1 -45.68 22.31 -12.65
C MET A 1 -44.86 21.25 -11.96
N GLU A 2 -44.30 20.33 -12.75
CA GLU A 2 -43.41 19.28 -12.25
C GLU A 2 -42.02 19.90 -12.08
N GLU A 3 -41.51 19.87 -10.86
CA GLU A 3 -40.10 20.18 -10.59
C GLU A 3 -39.26 18.97 -11.05
N SER A 4 -38.39 19.21 -12.03
CA SER A 4 -37.35 18.27 -12.43
C SER A 4 -36.34 18.10 -11.29
N PRO A 5 -35.86 16.88 -10.99
CA PRO A 5 -34.78 16.70 -10.03
C PRO A 5 -33.53 17.41 -10.57
N SER A 6 -32.90 18.25 -9.75
CA SER A 6 -31.61 18.86 -10.07
C SER A 6 -30.60 17.76 -10.37
N GLU A 7 -30.10 17.69 -11.60
CA GLU A 7 -28.89 16.96 -11.93
C GLU A 7 -27.75 17.50 -11.07
N THR A 8 -27.46 16.82 -9.96
CA THR A 8 -26.16 16.97 -9.29
C THR A 8 -25.11 16.56 -10.31
N THR A 9 -24.47 17.55 -10.93
CA THR A 9 -23.28 17.37 -11.72
C THR A 9 -22.22 16.75 -10.82
N VAL A 10 -22.06 15.42 -10.91
CA VAL A 10 -20.97 14.71 -10.26
C VAL A 10 -19.70 15.27 -10.88
N THR A 11 -19.02 16.15 -10.17
CA THR A 11 -17.72 16.68 -10.59
C THR A 11 -16.76 15.51 -10.57
N LYS A 12 -16.38 15.04 -11.76
CA LYS A 12 -15.36 14.00 -11.92
C LYS A 12 -13.99 14.67 -11.81
N TYR A 13 -13.30 14.45 -10.70
CA TYR A 13 -11.91 14.88 -10.52
C TYR A 13 -10.96 13.92 -11.25
N ALA A 14 -11.06 13.90 -12.58
CA ALA A 14 -10.30 13.00 -13.45
C ALA A 14 -8.98 13.61 -13.96
N ASP A 15 -8.82 14.94 -13.87
CA ASP A 15 -7.66 15.67 -14.42
C ASP A 15 -6.56 15.90 -13.36
N SER A 16 -6.08 14.82 -12.78
CA SER A 16 -5.04 14.79 -11.73
C SER A 16 -3.62 14.86 -12.33
N PRO A 17 -2.55 15.37 -11.63
CA PRO A 17 -2.45 15.82 -10.24
C PRO A 17 -2.85 17.29 -9.98
N TYR A 18 -3.69 17.49 -8.97
CA TYR A 18 -4.13 18.82 -8.52
C TYR A 18 -3.10 19.45 -7.56
N ARG A 19 -2.67 20.70 -7.84
CA ARG A 19 -1.73 21.44 -6.97
C ARG A 19 -2.29 21.76 -5.59
N ARG A 20 -3.61 21.89 -5.46
CA ARG A 20 -4.29 22.20 -4.20
C ARG A 20 -5.50 21.29 -4.07
N ILE A 21 -5.85 20.96 -2.84
CA ILE A 21 -7.09 20.25 -2.53
C ILE A 21 -8.27 21.14 -2.99
N PRO A 22 -9.20 20.62 -3.83
CA PRO A 22 -10.45 21.32 -4.13
C PRO A 22 -11.19 21.68 -2.84
N LYS A 23 -11.76 22.88 -2.77
CA LYS A 23 -12.29 23.46 -1.52
C LYS A 23 -13.38 22.58 -0.90
N GLU A 24 -14.20 21.99 -1.76
CA GLU A 24 -15.30 21.09 -1.44
C GLU A 24 -14.84 19.73 -0.90
N LEU A 25 -13.64 19.27 -1.25
CA LEU A 25 -13.07 18.01 -0.75
C LEU A 25 -12.22 18.19 0.51
N LEU A 26 -11.87 19.44 0.88
CA LEU A 26 -10.92 19.73 1.95
C LEU A 26 -11.33 19.11 3.29
N LEU A 27 -12.61 19.18 3.65
CA LEU A 27 -13.09 18.61 4.91
C LEU A 27 -13.02 17.08 4.89
N ASP A 28 -13.34 16.44 3.76
CA ASP A 28 -13.27 14.99 3.64
C ASP A 28 -11.83 14.48 3.73
N TYR A 29 -10.90 15.12 3.01
CA TYR A 29 -9.48 14.80 3.06
C TYR A 29 -8.85 14.97 4.44
N THR A 30 -9.37 15.89 5.24
CA THR A 30 -8.85 16.19 6.57
C THR A 30 -9.64 15.54 7.71
N MET A 31 -10.58 14.64 7.39
CA MET A 31 -11.50 14.03 8.36
C MET A 31 -12.18 15.08 9.25
N ASN A 32 -12.77 16.11 8.63
CA ASN A 32 -13.36 17.26 9.29
C ASN A 32 -12.38 18.00 10.22
N GLY A 33 -11.13 18.18 9.76
CA GLY A 33 -10.07 18.87 10.50
C GLY A 33 -9.36 18.04 11.57
N LYS A 34 -9.62 16.73 11.66
CA LYS A 34 -8.91 15.83 12.58
C LYS A 34 -7.50 15.45 12.10
N MET A 35 -7.27 15.43 10.78
CA MET A 35 -5.94 15.21 10.21
C MET A 35 -5.24 16.56 10.01
N LYS A 36 -3.98 16.67 10.45
CA LYS A 36 -3.13 17.83 10.14
C LYS A 36 -2.87 17.90 8.64
N LEU A 37 -2.84 19.09 8.07
CA LEU A 37 -2.48 19.30 6.66
C LEU A 37 -1.06 19.84 6.55
N CYS A 38 -0.26 19.25 5.66
CA CYS A 38 1.08 19.70 5.30
C CYS A 38 1.24 19.75 3.79
N ASP A 39 2.06 20.69 3.29
CA ASP A 39 2.28 20.90 1.86
C ASP A 39 3.53 20.17 1.36
N MET A 40 3.35 19.29 0.38
CA MET A 40 4.40 18.62 -0.38
C MET A 40 3.78 17.93 -1.61
N TRP A 41 4.06 18.49 -2.79
CA TRP A 41 3.38 18.09 -4.01
C TRP A 41 4.30 17.38 -5.02
N PHE A 42 3.79 16.31 -5.63
CA PHE A 42 4.44 15.53 -6.68
C PHE A 42 3.50 15.29 -7.86
N ASP A 43 4.11 15.17 -9.04
CA ASP A 43 3.49 14.67 -10.26
C ASP A 43 4.29 13.45 -10.74
N GLU A 44 3.69 12.28 -10.59
CA GLU A 44 4.22 11.01 -11.07
C GLU A 44 3.22 10.32 -12.02
N SER A 45 2.29 11.06 -12.62
CA SER A 45 1.26 10.49 -13.51
C SER A 45 1.82 10.00 -14.84
N ASN A 46 3.03 10.44 -15.20
CA ASN A 46 3.71 10.07 -16.45
C ASN A 46 5.02 9.31 -16.19
N LYS A 47 5.15 8.66 -15.03
CA LYS A 47 6.38 7.95 -14.68
C LYS A 47 6.55 6.72 -15.60
N PRO A 48 7.71 6.54 -16.23
CA PRO A 48 7.92 5.39 -17.10
C PRO A 48 7.85 4.09 -16.29
N VAL A 49 7.10 3.14 -16.81
CA VAL A 49 7.03 1.79 -16.24
C VAL A 49 8.25 1.01 -16.68
N VAL A 50 8.95 0.41 -15.72
CA VAL A 50 10.07 -0.48 -15.98
C VAL A 50 9.53 -1.88 -16.24
N GLU A 51 9.92 -2.49 -17.36
CA GLU A 51 9.64 -3.90 -17.63
C GLU A 51 10.38 -4.78 -16.62
N TRP A 52 9.68 -5.75 -16.02
CA TRP A 52 10.26 -6.72 -15.12
C TRP A 52 10.65 -7.98 -15.89
N THR A 53 11.77 -7.88 -16.62
CA THR A 53 12.36 -9.01 -17.33
C THR A 53 12.77 -10.11 -16.36
N LYS A 54 13.00 -11.32 -16.88
CA LYS A 54 13.44 -12.44 -16.05
C LYS A 54 14.74 -12.13 -15.29
N GLU A 55 15.71 -11.56 -15.98
CA GLU A 55 17.01 -11.20 -15.42
C GLU A 55 16.87 -10.15 -14.31
N TYR A 56 15.97 -9.18 -14.50
CA TYR A 56 15.70 -8.16 -13.51
C TYR A 56 15.13 -8.76 -12.22
N VAL A 57 14.13 -9.65 -12.35
CA VAL A 57 13.53 -10.34 -11.20
C VAL A 57 14.55 -11.28 -10.53
N ASP A 58 15.35 -12.02 -11.31
CA ASP A 58 16.40 -12.90 -10.80
C ASP A 58 17.44 -12.15 -9.95
N GLU A 59 17.81 -10.92 -10.34
CA GLU A 59 18.73 -10.09 -9.56
C GLU A 59 18.17 -9.81 -8.16
N TYR A 60 16.89 -9.44 -8.06
CA TYR A 60 16.26 -9.21 -6.76
C TYR A 60 16.13 -10.50 -5.97
N ILE A 61 15.76 -11.63 -6.59
CA ILE A 61 15.68 -12.93 -5.91
C ILE A 61 17.03 -13.31 -5.28
N GLN A 62 18.13 -13.13 -6.01
CA GLN A 62 19.48 -13.42 -5.51
C GLN A 62 19.87 -12.50 -4.35
N ARG A 63 19.48 -11.21 -4.42
CA ARG A 63 19.80 -10.21 -3.40
C ARG A 63 18.96 -10.36 -2.13
N PHE A 64 17.66 -10.61 -2.26
CA PHE A 64 16.69 -10.60 -1.17
C PHE A 64 16.39 -12.00 -0.61
N THR A 65 17.44 -12.80 -0.41
CA THR A 65 17.34 -14.04 0.37
C THR A 65 17.21 -13.72 1.86
N SER A 66 16.61 -14.63 2.64
CA SER A 66 16.48 -14.46 4.11
C SER A 66 17.83 -14.17 4.77
N ASP A 67 18.88 -14.88 4.34
CA ASP A 67 20.24 -14.74 4.84
C ASP A 67 20.83 -13.35 4.54
N ASN A 68 20.69 -12.87 3.30
CA ASN A 68 21.20 -11.57 2.91
C ASN A 68 20.46 -10.44 3.64
N VAL A 69 19.13 -10.52 3.75
CA VAL A 69 18.33 -9.52 4.46
C VAL A 69 18.74 -9.44 5.94
N ARG A 70 18.89 -10.58 6.63
CA ARG A 70 19.30 -10.62 8.04
C ARG A 70 20.73 -10.14 8.29
N LYS A 71 21.63 -10.29 7.30
CA LYS A 71 23.04 -9.87 7.37
C LYS A 71 23.30 -8.49 6.79
N ASP A 72 22.26 -7.80 6.31
CA ASP A 72 22.35 -6.52 5.61
C ASP A 72 23.23 -6.54 4.34
N LEU A 73 23.07 -7.61 3.55
CA LEU A 73 23.83 -7.89 2.32
C LEU A 73 22.98 -7.80 1.04
N GLN A 74 21.69 -7.47 1.13
CA GLN A 74 20.80 -7.32 -0.04
C GLN A 74 21.10 -6.07 -0.90
N GLY A 75 22.00 -5.22 -0.42
CA GLY A 75 22.36 -3.95 -1.04
C GLY A 75 21.39 -2.82 -0.67
N LYS A 76 21.51 -1.70 -1.39
CA LYS A 76 20.71 -0.50 -1.12
C LYS A 76 19.21 -0.76 -1.36
N THR A 77 18.38 -0.37 -0.40
CA THR A 77 16.92 -0.44 -0.48
C THR A 77 16.31 0.94 -0.26
N THR A 78 15.11 1.18 -0.79
CA THR A 78 14.39 2.47 -0.66
C THR A 78 14.03 2.78 0.80
N TYR A 79 13.67 1.75 1.56
CA TYR A 79 13.14 1.88 2.91
C TYR A 79 14.12 1.44 4.01
N GLY A 80 15.36 1.11 3.65
CA GLY A 80 16.37 0.59 4.56
C GLY A 80 16.21 -0.91 4.87
N ASN A 81 17.25 -1.47 5.48
CA ASN A 81 17.29 -2.88 5.89
C ASN A 81 16.23 -3.26 6.93
N PRO A 82 15.98 -2.46 8.00
CA PRO A 82 15.05 -2.87 9.06
C PRO A 82 13.66 -3.24 8.54
N CYS A 83 13.15 -2.51 7.55
CA CYS A 83 11.86 -2.79 6.92
C CYS A 83 11.83 -4.14 6.22
N CYS A 84 12.93 -4.52 5.56
CA CYS A 84 13.08 -5.84 4.95
C CYS A 84 13.07 -6.94 6.02
N VAL A 85 13.75 -6.71 7.15
CA VAL A 85 13.77 -7.65 8.28
C VAL A 85 12.37 -7.80 8.90
N TRP A 86 11.64 -6.70 9.12
CA TRP A 86 10.28 -6.74 9.66
C TRP A 86 9.30 -7.48 8.73
N LEU A 87 9.39 -7.25 7.43
CA LEU A 87 8.61 -8.02 6.44
C LEU A 87 8.97 -9.50 6.50
N LEU A 88 10.26 -9.86 6.48
CA LEU A 88 10.71 -11.24 6.55
C LEU A 88 10.22 -11.95 7.82
N ASP A 89 10.42 -11.32 8.98
CA ASP A 89 9.98 -11.86 10.27
C ASP A 89 8.45 -12.03 10.31
N SER A 90 7.70 -11.10 9.70
CA SER A 90 6.24 -11.24 9.58
C SER A 90 5.85 -12.41 8.67
N PHE A 91 6.53 -12.61 7.55
CA PHE A 91 6.25 -13.70 6.62
C PHE A 91 6.54 -15.05 7.28
N GLU A 92 7.66 -15.17 7.99
CA GLU A 92 8.02 -16.40 8.70
C GLU A 92 7.08 -16.70 9.86
N LYS A 93 6.75 -15.70 10.70
CA LYS A 93 5.86 -15.88 11.86
C LYS A 93 4.44 -16.29 11.47
N TYR A 94 3.95 -15.81 10.33
CA TYR A 94 2.59 -16.08 9.84
C TYR A 94 2.55 -17.14 8.72
N ASP A 95 3.64 -17.89 8.54
CA ASP A 95 3.77 -19.00 7.60
C ASP A 95 3.39 -18.62 6.16
N ILE A 96 3.87 -17.47 5.68
CA ILE A 96 3.63 -17.01 4.29
C ILE A 96 4.65 -17.69 3.36
N ARG A 97 4.50 -19.00 3.19
CA ARG A 97 5.35 -19.88 2.36
C ARG A 97 4.47 -20.82 1.55
N ASP A 98 4.88 -21.11 0.32
CA ASP A 98 4.18 -22.00 -0.62
C ASP A 98 2.69 -21.63 -0.85
N LYS A 99 2.37 -20.33 -0.76
CA LYS A 99 1.01 -19.77 -0.82
C LYS A 99 0.78 -18.94 -2.08
N ARG A 100 -0.49 -18.57 -2.32
CA ARG A 100 -0.85 -17.52 -3.28
C ARG A 100 -0.87 -16.18 -2.56
N VAL A 101 0.01 -15.28 -2.95
CA VAL A 101 0.21 -13.99 -2.29
C VAL A 101 0.05 -12.85 -3.29
N ALA A 102 -0.68 -11.80 -2.91
CA ALA A 102 -0.69 -10.57 -3.68
C ALA A 102 0.27 -9.54 -3.07
N VAL A 103 0.92 -8.75 -3.91
CA VAL A 103 1.64 -7.53 -3.50
C VAL A 103 0.92 -6.34 -4.11
N VAL A 104 0.35 -5.46 -3.28
CA VAL A 104 -0.36 -4.26 -3.74
C VAL A 104 0.59 -3.06 -3.66
N GLY A 105 0.91 -2.51 -4.82
CA GLY A 105 1.79 -1.36 -4.95
C GLY A 105 3.28 -1.72 -4.90
N SER A 106 3.94 -1.82 -6.05
CA SER A 106 5.35 -2.18 -6.11
C SER A 106 5.99 -1.70 -7.40
N LEU A 107 6.99 -0.82 -7.30
CA LEU A 107 7.76 -0.32 -8.44
C LEU A 107 8.94 -1.23 -8.83
N HIS A 108 9.42 -2.04 -7.88
CA HIS A 108 10.55 -2.94 -8.03
C HIS A 108 10.26 -4.26 -7.30
N PRO A 109 10.70 -5.43 -7.80
CA PRO A 109 10.26 -6.73 -7.30
C PRO A 109 10.98 -7.18 -6.01
N TRP A 110 11.15 -6.30 -5.01
CA TRP A 110 11.91 -6.60 -3.79
C TRP A 110 11.09 -7.42 -2.78
N ILE A 111 9.81 -7.10 -2.58
CA ILE A 111 8.89 -7.90 -1.75
C ILE A 111 8.58 -9.21 -2.46
N GLU A 112 8.33 -9.13 -3.76
CA GLU A 112 8.11 -10.26 -4.65
C GLU A 112 9.27 -11.24 -4.56
N ALA A 113 10.51 -10.77 -4.64
CA ALA A 113 11.69 -11.60 -4.48
C ALA A 113 11.76 -12.32 -3.13
N MET A 114 11.45 -11.65 -2.02
CA MET A 114 11.40 -12.28 -0.70
C MET A 114 10.33 -13.39 -0.65
N LEU A 115 9.14 -13.12 -1.18
CA LEU A 115 8.03 -14.07 -1.23
C LEU A 115 8.33 -15.26 -2.15
N ILE A 116 8.97 -15.04 -3.29
CA ILE A 116 9.38 -16.09 -4.24
C ILE A 116 10.47 -16.97 -3.61
N ASN A 117 11.43 -16.39 -2.89
CA ASN A 117 12.41 -17.15 -2.10
C ASN A 117 11.77 -18.04 -1.03
N MET A 118 10.52 -17.75 -0.64
CA MET A 118 9.70 -18.56 0.25
C MET A 118 8.71 -19.46 -0.52
N GLY A 119 8.92 -19.73 -1.81
CA GLY A 119 8.13 -20.67 -2.61
C GLY A 119 6.72 -20.18 -2.99
N ASN A 120 6.39 -18.92 -2.72
CA ASN A 120 5.06 -18.39 -3.01
C ASN A 120 4.84 -18.16 -4.52
N LYS A 121 3.58 -18.26 -4.95
CA LYS A 121 3.11 -17.70 -6.22
C LYS A 121 2.61 -16.29 -5.98
N VAL A 122 3.17 -15.32 -6.69
CA VAL A 122 3.00 -13.90 -6.41
C VAL A 122 2.22 -13.21 -7.53
N THR A 123 1.25 -12.38 -7.15
CA THR A 123 0.58 -11.45 -8.07
C THR A 123 0.81 -10.02 -7.60
N THR A 124 1.55 -9.24 -8.38
CA THR A 124 1.70 -7.80 -8.13
C THR A 124 0.52 -7.06 -8.75
N ILE A 125 -0.10 -6.16 -7.99
CA ILE A 125 -1.25 -5.36 -8.41
C ILE A 125 -0.85 -3.89 -8.31
N GLU A 126 -0.88 -3.19 -9.43
CA GLU A 126 -0.28 -1.85 -9.56
C GLU A 126 -1.07 -1.01 -10.60
N TYR A 127 -1.08 0.32 -10.46
CA TYR A 127 -1.67 1.22 -11.45
C TYR A 127 -0.78 1.35 -12.68
N ASN A 128 0.53 1.44 -12.45
CA ASN A 128 1.57 1.45 -13.48
C ASN A 128 2.05 0.02 -13.76
N VAL A 129 1.20 -0.79 -14.40
CA VAL A 129 1.42 -2.24 -14.54
C VAL A 129 2.72 -2.57 -15.23
N HIS A 130 3.58 -3.28 -14.52
CA HIS A 130 4.80 -3.85 -15.09
C HIS A 130 4.45 -5.00 -16.03
N GLU A 131 5.00 -5.00 -17.24
CA GLU A 131 5.07 -6.24 -18.01
C GLU A 131 6.08 -7.16 -17.33
N THR A 132 5.68 -8.41 -17.09
CA THR A 132 6.56 -9.41 -16.48
C THR A 132 6.50 -10.73 -17.21
N HIS A 133 7.66 -11.36 -17.35
CA HIS A 133 7.85 -12.64 -18.02
C HIS A 133 8.60 -13.62 -17.11
N TYR A 134 8.03 -13.91 -15.94
CA TYR A 134 8.64 -14.80 -14.93
C TYR A 134 7.80 -16.08 -14.70
N GLY A 135 7.38 -16.70 -15.81
CA GLY A 135 6.59 -17.94 -15.80
C GLY A 135 5.31 -17.84 -14.96
N ASP A 136 4.89 -18.96 -14.38
CA ASP A 136 3.67 -19.04 -13.55
C ASP A 136 3.90 -18.60 -12.08
N THR A 137 5.08 -18.07 -11.76
CA THR A 137 5.47 -17.73 -10.39
C THR A 137 5.16 -16.29 -10.03
N LEU A 138 5.34 -15.36 -10.98
CA LEU A 138 5.05 -13.94 -10.80
C LEU A 138 4.24 -13.41 -11.98
N SER A 139 3.13 -12.73 -11.67
CA SER A 139 2.30 -12.02 -12.64
C SER A 139 2.01 -10.61 -12.14
N CYS A 140 1.98 -9.64 -13.04
CA CYS A 140 1.58 -8.26 -12.73
C CYS A 140 0.21 -7.99 -13.35
N LYS A 141 -0.63 -7.25 -12.63
CA LYS A 141 -2.02 -6.97 -13.02
C LYS A 141 -2.39 -5.52 -12.73
N ASP A 142 -3.21 -4.95 -13.60
CA ASP A 142 -3.79 -3.62 -13.40
C ASP A 142 -4.71 -3.60 -12.19
N TYR A 143 -4.57 -2.56 -11.37
CA TYR A 143 -5.38 -2.39 -10.18
C TYR A 143 -6.88 -2.34 -10.48
N PHE A 144 -7.30 -1.57 -11.49
CA PHE A 144 -8.71 -1.43 -11.84
C PHE A 144 -9.22 -2.71 -12.49
N GLU A 145 -8.52 -3.26 -13.48
CA GLU A 145 -8.96 -4.48 -14.16
C GLU A 145 -9.02 -5.69 -13.23
N TYR A 146 -8.06 -5.83 -12.31
CA TYR A 146 -7.94 -7.03 -11.50
C TYR A 146 -9.02 -7.11 -10.42
N PHE A 147 -9.34 -5.97 -9.80
CA PHE A 147 -10.29 -5.93 -8.69
C PHE A 147 -11.74 -5.72 -9.14
N GLU A 148 -11.99 -5.08 -10.28
CA GLU A 148 -13.36 -4.95 -10.83
C GLU A 148 -13.89 -6.28 -11.40
N ASN A 149 -13.01 -7.20 -11.81
CA ASN A 149 -13.38 -8.49 -12.40
C ASN A 149 -13.39 -9.68 -11.42
N PHE A 150 -13.39 -9.43 -10.11
CA PHE A 150 -13.52 -10.40 -9.00
C PHE A 150 -13.03 -11.82 -9.34
N GLN A 151 -11.77 -12.12 -9.02
CA GLN A 151 -11.19 -13.42 -9.33
C GLN A 151 -11.85 -14.57 -8.56
N ASP A 152 -11.99 -15.73 -9.20
CA ASP A 152 -12.58 -16.94 -8.63
C ASP A 152 -11.79 -17.49 -7.41
N GLN A 153 -10.53 -17.05 -7.21
CA GLN A 153 -9.67 -17.54 -6.12
C GLN A 153 -9.04 -16.43 -5.28
N PRO A 154 -9.52 -16.20 -4.05
CA PRO A 154 -8.91 -15.23 -3.14
C PRO A 154 -7.52 -15.66 -2.66
N PHE A 155 -6.70 -14.69 -2.25
CA PHE A 155 -5.33 -14.89 -1.78
C PHE A 155 -5.26 -15.41 -0.34
N ASP A 156 -4.20 -16.18 -0.04
CA ASP A 156 -3.89 -16.61 1.31
C ASP A 156 -3.31 -15.46 2.15
N ALA A 157 -2.53 -14.59 1.49
CA ALA A 157 -2.01 -13.38 2.08
C ALA A 157 -1.95 -12.23 1.07
N ILE A 158 -2.03 -11.00 1.55
CA ILE A 158 -1.79 -9.79 0.76
C ILE A 158 -0.77 -8.95 1.51
N VAL A 159 0.23 -8.46 0.78
CA VAL A 159 1.29 -7.59 1.29
C VAL A 159 1.17 -6.23 0.62
N THR A 160 1.31 -5.15 1.37
CA THR A 160 1.45 -3.80 0.80
C THR A 160 2.41 -3.00 1.66
N TYR A 161 3.31 -2.26 1.01
CA TYR A 161 4.32 -1.48 1.71
C TYR A 161 4.60 -0.16 0.99
N SER A 162 4.30 0.95 1.65
CA SER A 162 4.41 2.31 1.12
C SER A 162 3.73 2.46 -0.25
N SER A 163 2.40 2.23 -0.26
CA SER A 163 1.55 2.31 -1.44
C SER A 163 0.18 2.87 -1.12
N VAL A 164 -0.56 2.22 -0.21
CA VAL A 164 -1.96 2.56 0.10
C VAL A 164 -2.12 4.01 0.58
N GLU A 165 -1.10 4.59 1.22
CA GLU A 165 -1.10 5.98 1.68
C GLU A 165 -1.23 7.01 0.56
N HIS A 166 -0.93 6.62 -0.68
CA HIS A 166 -1.01 7.47 -1.86
C HIS A 166 -2.38 7.43 -2.55
N SER A 167 -3.21 6.41 -2.29
CA SER A 167 -4.46 6.19 -3.02
C SER A 167 -5.44 7.37 -2.90
N GLY A 168 -5.94 7.83 -4.04
CA GLY A 168 -6.91 8.91 -4.14
C GLY A 168 -6.31 10.30 -3.96
N LEU A 169 -4.98 10.44 -3.86
CA LEU A 169 -4.32 11.75 -3.78
C LEU A 169 -3.98 12.31 -5.16
N GLY A 170 -4.14 11.49 -6.20
CA GLY A 170 -3.97 11.95 -7.56
C GLY A 170 -2.54 12.06 -8.05
N ARG A 171 -1.56 11.77 -7.18
CA ARG A 171 -0.12 11.83 -7.49
C ARG A 171 0.26 10.99 -8.70
N TYR A 172 -0.42 9.87 -8.92
CA TYR A 172 -0.11 8.90 -9.97
C TYR A 172 -1.08 8.99 -11.17
N GLY A 173 -1.88 10.07 -11.25
CA GLY A 173 -2.94 10.19 -12.25
C GLY A 173 -4.24 9.50 -11.84
N ASP A 174 -4.30 8.92 -10.63
CA ASP A 174 -5.53 8.41 -10.03
C ASP A 174 -6.55 9.53 -9.81
N PRO A 175 -7.87 9.25 -9.86
CA PRO A 175 -8.88 10.25 -9.57
C PRO A 175 -8.79 10.68 -8.09
N LEU A 176 -9.12 11.94 -7.81
CA LEU A 176 -9.18 12.40 -6.43
C LEU A 176 -10.28 11.67 -5.66
N ASP A 177 -9.90 11.05 -4.55
CA ASP A 177 -10.79 10.35 -3.64
C ASP A 177 -10.28 10.47 -2.19
N PRO A 178 -10.96 11.26 -1.34
CA PRO A 178 -10.63 11.36 0.08
C PRO A 178 -10.55 10.01 0.79
N ASN A 179 -11.28 9.00 0.33
CA ASN A 179 -11.35 7.65 0.88
C ASN A 179 -10.69 6.59 0.00
N GLY A 180 -9.82 7.00 -0.95
CA GLY A 180 -9.14 6.06 -1.86
C GLY A 180 -8.38 4.95 -1.13
N ASP A 181 -7.63 5.28 -0.08
CA ASP A 181 -6.93 4.33 0.80
C ASP A 181 -7.88 3.34 1.51
N ILE A 182 -9.02 3.82 2.02
CA ILE A 182 -10.05 2.99 2.67
C ILE A 182 -10.67 2.03 1.66
N LYS A 183 -11.00 2.51 0.45
CA LYS A 183 -11.52 1.68 -0.63
C LYS A 183 -10.50 0.64 -1.08
N THR A 184 -9.22 0.99 -1.14
CA THR A 184 -8.14 0.03 -1.40
C THR A 184 -8.08 -1.06 -0.33
N MET A 185 -8.23 -0.72 0.96
CA MET A 185 -8.30 -1.72 2.04
C MET A 185 -9.54 -2.61 1.95
N GLU A 186 -10.68 -2.08 1.52
CA GLU A 186 -11.89 -2.87 1.28
C GLU A 186 -11.70 -3.85 0.13
N VAL A 187 -11.06 -3.41 -0.95
CA VAL A 187 -10.71 -4.25 -2.08
C VAL A 187 -9.74 -5.38 -1.66
N ILE A 188 -8.69 -5.04 -0.91
CA ILE A 188 -7.78 -6.02 -0.28
C ILE A 188 -8.59 -7.03 0.54
N TYR A 189 -9.45 -6.56 1.45
CA TYR A 189 -10.28 -7.41 2.29
C TYR A 189 -11.12 -8.39 1.47
N ASN A 190 -11.78 -7.91 0.41
CA ASN A 190 -12.66 -8.73 -0.42
C ASN A 190 -11.91 -9.83 -1.19
N ASN A 191 -10.63 -9.62 -1.52
CA ASN A 191 -9.80 -10.56 -2.27
C ASN A 191 -8.98 -11.51 -1.40
N MET A 192 -9.16 -11.48 -0.07
CA MET A 192 -8.52 -12.40 0.87
C MET A 192 -9.41 -13.58 1.22
N LYS A 193 -8.81 -14.76 1.44
CA LYS A 193 -9.50 -15.91 2.04
C LYS A 193 -9.96 -15.55 3.46
N PRO A 194 -11.05 -16.16 3.97
CA PRO A 194 -11.37 -16.10 5.40
C PRO A 194 -10.15 -16.49 6.24
N GLY A 195 -9.80 -15.67 7.25
CA GLY A 195 -8.58 -15.86 8.05
C GLY A 195 -7.26 -15.58 7.35
N GLY A 196 -7.28 -15.11 6.10
CA GLY A 196 -6.09 -14.70 5.34
C GLY A 196 -5.33 -13.57 6.01
N VAL A 197 -4.04 -13.45 5.70
CA VAL A 197 -3.11 -12.54 6.39
C VAL A 197 -2.85 -11.29 5.56
N LEU A 198 -3.07 -10.12 6.14
CA LEU A 198 -2.62 -8.84 5.60
C LEU A 198 -1.32 -8.46 6.30
N VAL A 199 -0.28 -8.22 5.51
CA VAL A 199 0.96 -7.57 5.97
C VAL A 199 1.00 -6.16 5.37
N TRP A 200 0.85 -5.15 6.21
CA TRP A 200 0.68 -3.77 5.79
C TRP A 200 1.78 -2.90 6.38
N GLY A 201 2.45 -2.10 5.56
CA GLY A 201 3.40 -1.09 6.02
C GLY A 201 3.17 0.24 5.34
N ALA A 202 3.10 1.30 6.12
CA ALA A 202 2.97 2.68 5.63
C ALA A 202 3.39 3.66 6.75
N PRO A 203 3.44 4.98 6.49
CA PRO A 203 3.75 5.97 7.52
C PRO A 203 2.74 5.94 8.68
N VAL A 204 3.20 5.69 9.91
CA VAL A 204 2.37 5.65 11.12
C VAL A 204 2.87 6.69 12.14
N GLY A 205 1.93 7.43 12.74
CA GLY A 205 2.22 8.44 13.76
C GLY A 205 1.01 9.31 14.08
N GLN A 206 1.14 10.63 14.09
CA GLN A 206 -0.03 11.52 14.19
C GLN A 206 -0.74 11.64 12.84
N ASP A 207 -2.08 11.59 12.85
CA ASP A 207 -2.92 11.76 11.65
C ASP A 207 -2.54 13.01 10.86
N MET A 208 -2.04 12.81 9.65
CA MET A 208 -1.58 13.89 8.77
C MET A 208 -1.83 13.55 7.30
N LEU A 209 -2.34 14.53 6.57
CA LEU A 209 -2.33 14.53 5.11
C LEU A 209 -1.17 15.41 4.64
N VAL A 210 -0.23 14.82 3.91
CA VAL A 210 0.87 15.51 3.26
C VAL A 210 0.47 15.65 1.79
N TRP A 211 -0.15 16.78 1.43
CA TRP A 211 -0.81 16.95 0.13
C TRP A 211 0.18 17.24 -1.00
N ASN A 212 0.21 16.48 -2.11
CA ASN A 212 -0.51 15.24 -2.48
C ASN A 212 0.38 13.98 -2.35
N SER A 213 1.48 14.09 -1.60
CA SER A 213 2.48 13.04 -1.45
C SER A 213 1.93 11.77 -0.82
N HIS A 214 1.41 11.83 0.41
CA HIS A 214 1.03 10.66 1.21
C HIS A 214 0.19 11.01 2.44
N ARG A 215 -0.36 9.98 3.08
CA ARG A 215 -0.97 10.06 4.43
C ARG A 215 -0.02 9.48 5.49
N ILE A 216 -0.04 10.08 6.67
CA ILE A 216 0.51 9.50 7.91
C ILE A 216 -0.69 9.07 8.77
N TYR A 217 -0.74 7.79 9.08
CA TYR A 217 -1.86 7.18 9.78
C TYR A 217 -1.70 7.32 11.29
N GLY A 218 -2.63 8.04 11.91
CA GLY A 218 -2.77 8.09 13.36
C GLY A 218 -4.00 7.37 13.85
N GLU A 219 -4.31 7.55 15.14
CA GLU A 219 -5.41 6.84 15.81
C GLU A 219 -6.74 6.98 15.04
N ASN A 220 -7.03 8.14 14.44
CA ASN A 220 -8.29 8.34 13.73
C ASN A 220 -8.32 7.57 12.41
N ARG A 221 -7.36 7.76 11.50
CA ARG A 221 -7.40 7.13 10.18
C ARG A 221 -7.12 5.63 10.25
N LEU A 222 -6.17 5.22 11.09
CA LEU A 222 -5.80 3.81 11.27
C LEU A 222 -6.98 2.97 11.78
N SER A 223 -7.80 3.52 12.68
CA SER A 223 -8.99 2.81 13.20
C SER A 223 -10.01 2.47 12.10
N VAL A 224 -10.18 3.36 11.13
CA VAL A 224 -11.06 3.15 9.97
C VAL A 224 -10.43 2.16 8.98
N MET A 225 -9.13 2.28 8.71
CA MET A 225 -8.41 1.39 7.77
C MET A 225 -8.49 -0.08 8.19
N PHE A 226 -8.44 -0.35 9.50
CA PHE A 226 -8.41 -1.70 10.05
C PHE A 226 -9.75 -2.17 10.64
N GLU A 227 -10.86 -1.44 10.45
CA GLU A 227 -12.16 -1.75 11.06
C GLU A 227 -12.63 -3.19 10.80
N LYS A 228 -12.44 -3.68 9.56
CA LYS A 228 -12.82 -5.05 9.14
C LYS A 228 -11.76 -6.11 9.45
N PHE A 229 -10.61 -5.72 9.99
CA PHE A 229 -9.49 -6.62 10.23
C PHE A 229 -9.30 -6.86 11.72
N ASN A 230 -8.68 -8.00 12.08
CA ASN A 230 -8.16 -8.22 13.41
C ASN A 230 -6.64 -8.01 13.40
N ILE A 231 -6.16 -6.93 14.02
CA ILE A 231 -4.71 -6.69 14.15
C ILE A 231 -4.13 -7.72 15.13
N VAL A 232 -3.14 -8.49 14.66
CA VAL A 232 -2.54 -9.60 15.41
C VAL A 232 -1.07 -9.35 15.76
N ASP A 233 -0.39 -8.47 15.04
CA ASP A 233 1.02 -8.15 15.30
C ASP A 233 1.45 -6.78 14.84
N TYR A 234 2.63 -6.42 15.30
CA TYR A 234 3.32 -5.20 14.93
C TYR A 234 4.84 -5.41 14.96
N PHE A 235 5.52 -4.91 13.93
CA PHE A 235 6.98 -4.93 13.80
C PHE A 235 7.47 -3.51 13.49
N GLY A 236 8.32 -2.98 14.35
CA GLY A 236 8.85 -1.63 14.21
C GLY A 236 9.80 -1.29 15.35
N PRO A 237 10.45 -0.12 15.30
CA PRO A 237 11.50 0.24 16.24
C PRO A 237 10.96 0.65 17.62
N TYR A 238 9.68 1.01 17.70
CA TYR A 238 8.98 1.41 18.92
C TYR A 238 7.63 0.72 19.00
N THR A 239 6.99 0.68 20.17
CA THR A 239 5.61 0.17 20.27
C THR A 239 4.64 1.04 19.44
N LEU A 240 3.55 0.44 18.94
CA LEU A 240 2.52 1.18 18.21
C LEU A 240 1.96 2.37 19.03
N LYS A 241 1.75 2.18 20.34
CA LYS A 241 1.30 3.25 21.24
C LYS A 241 2.28 4.42 21.27
N THR A 242 3.58 4.14 21.33
CA THR A 242 4.64 5.16 21.32
C THR A 242 4.66 5.91 20.00
N LEU A 243 4.54 5.21 18.86
CA LEU A 243 4.46 5.87 17.55
C LEU A 243 3.27 6.84 17.46
N LEU A 244 2.10 6.41 17.93
CA LEU A 244 0.86 7.19 17.81
C LEU A 244 0.81 8.43 18.74
N LYS A 245 1.49 8.39 19.90
CA LYS A 245 1.35 9.41 20.94
C LYS A 245 2.59 10.27 21.17
N ASP A 246 3.76 9.66 21.11
CA ASP A 246 4.98 10.23 21.69
C ASP A 246 6.00 10.63 20.62
N MET A 247 5.91 10.04 19.42
CA MET A 247 6.89 10.29 18.37
C MET A 247 6.56 11.54 17.56
N PRO A 248 7.52 12.48 17.41
CA PRO A 248 7.33 13.60 16.52
C PRO A 248 7.22 13.09 15.08
N VAL A 249 6.23 13.58 14.35
CA VAL A 249 6.09 13.33 12.91
C VAL A 249 6.06 14.63 12.13
N SER A 250 6.68 14.60 10.96
CA SER A 250 6.63 15.67 9.97
C SER A 250 6.48 15.08 8.58
N LYS A 251 6.23 15.93 7.59
CA LYS A 251 6.14 15.54 6.18
C LYS A 251 7.39 14.82 5.62
N GLU A 252 8.54 14.90 6.30
CA GLU A 252 9.82 14.29 5.89
C GLU A 252 10.39 13.31 6.93
N SER A 253 9.78 13.24 8.12
CA SER A 253 10.24 12.41 9.23
C SER A 253 9.08 11.64 9.81
N PHE A 254 8.98 10.38 9.38
CA PHE A 254 7.99 9.41 9.81
C PHE A 254 8.58 8.02 9.75
N LEU A 255 7.95 7.08 10.44
CA LEU A 255 8.34 5.68 10.46
C LEU A 255 7.29 4.85 9.73
N GLN A 256 7.75 3.82 9.03
CA GLN A 256 6.90 2.87 8.32
C GLN A 256 7.03 1.50 8.99
N PRO A 257 6.31 1.25 10.10
CA PRO A 257 6.29 -0.09 10.69
C PRO A 257 5.49 -1.06 9.82
N VAL A 258 5.60 -2.35 10.13
CA VAL A 258 4.74 -3.40 9.59
C VAL A 258 3.67 -3.75 10.63
N ILE A 259 2.40 -3.69 10.23
CA ILE A 259 1.26 -4.18 10.99
C ILE A 259 0.78 -5.47 10.30
N VAL A 260 0.56 -6.52 11.10
CA VAL A 260 -0.05 -7.75 10.59
C VAL A 260 -1.47 -7.85 11.11
N ALA A 261 -2.39 -8.12 10.20
CA ALA A 261 -3.80 -8.31 10.52
C ALA A 261 -4.39 -9.53 9.81
N LYS A 262 -5.48 -10.07 10.34
CA LYS A 262 -6.24 -11.16 9.72
C LYS A 262 -7.61 -10.68 9.29
N LYS A 263 -8.08 -11.21 8.16
CA LYS A 263 -9.48 -11.06 7.74
C LYS A 263 -10.40 -11.73 8.79
N GLN A 264 -11.37 -10.96 9.27
CA GLN A 264 -12.41 -11.41 10.21
C GLN A 264 -13.31 -12.48 9.58
#